data_AF-A0A9E5H5L7-F1
#
_entry.id   AF-A0A9E5H5L7-F1
#
_cell.length_a   1.000
_cell.length_b   1.000
_cell.length_c   1.000
_cell.angle_alpha   90.00
_cell.angle_beta   90.00
_cell.angle_gamma   90.00
#
_symmetry.space_group_name_H-M   'P 1'
#
loop_
_entity.id
_entity.type
_entity.pdbx_description
1 polymer ?
#
loop_
_entity_poly.entity_id
_entity_poly.type
_entity_poly.pdbx_seq_one_letter_code
_entity_poly.pdbx_strand_id
1 'polypeptide(L)'
;MRFQLKEFIAKIRKPFQQGLQTKEVINAVIVSLLFTVIPIIGLTTITLTFISLKKRLNFPIMIVISYLAAPLQFILFLPFIYLGEQIFNVEHSLLNLKSIKMGFSTSFWATMKSISLEIFYGLTAWFLIAIPISILAIFINEKISKVIQNQKK
;
A
#
# COMPACT_ATOMS: atom_id res chain seq x y z
N MET A 1 -30.01 28.23 -3.72
CA MET A 1 -29.62 26.90 -4.26
C MET A 1 -28.39 26.93 -5.18
N ARG A 2 -28.30 27.79 -6.22
CA ARG A 2 -27.14 27.83 -7.16
C ARG A 2 -25.78 28.16 -6.51
N PHE A 3 -25.76 28.91 -5.41
CA PHE A 3 -24.54 29.26 -4.67
C PHE A 3 -23.93 28.05 -3.93
N GLN A 4 -24.76 27.28 -3.22
CA GLN A 4 -24.33 26.08 -2.48
C GLN A 4 -23.77 24.98 -3.39
N LEU A 5 -24.32 24.84 -4.61
CA LEU A 5 -23.83 23.86 -5.58
C LEU A 5 -22.41 24.20 -6.08
N LYS A 6 -22.11 25.49 -6.32
CA LYS A 6 -20.77 25.91 -6.77
C LYS A 6 -19.69 25.67 -5.71
N GLU A 7 -19.99 25.98 -4.44
CA GLU A 7 -19.05 25.71 -3.34
C GLU A 7 -18.83 24.21 -3.11
N PHE A 8 -19.89 23.41 -3.22
CA PHE A 8 -19.81 21.96 -3.14
C PHE A 8 -18.94 21.37 -4.26
N ILE A 9 -19.18 21.80 -5.52
CA ILE A 9 -18.36 21.39 -6.68
C ILE A 9 -16.90 21.80 -6.49
N ALA A 10 -16.63 23.00 -5.97
CA ALA A 10 -15.27 23.46 -5.70
C ALA A 10 -14.55 22.59 -4.64
N LYS A 11 -15.27 22.18 -3.59
CA LYS A 11 -14.76 21.24 -2.56
C LYS A 11 -14.42 19.88 -3.15
N ILE A 12 -15.26 19.34 -4.03
CA ILE A 12 -15.03 18.04 -4.69
C ILE A 12 -13.89 18.13 -5.69
N ARG A 13 -13.78 19.22 -6.44
CA ARG A 13 -12.76 19.39 -7.49
C ARG A 13 -11.35 19.50 -6.92
N LYS A 14 -11.20 20.09 -5.73
CA LYS A 14 -9.91 20.39 -5.12
C LYS A 14 -8.99 19.14 -4.97
N PRO A 15 -9.47 17.98 -4.45
CA PRO A 15 -8.70 16.74 -4.44
C PRO A 15 -8.21 16.25 -5.81
N PHE A 16 -8.98 16.46 -6.90
CA PHE A 16 -8.60 16.03 -8.25
C PHE A 16 -7.52 16.92 -8.88
N GLN A 17 -7.41 18.17 -8.43
CA GLN A 17 -6.42 19.13 -8.94
C GLN A 17 -5.10 19.11 -8.17
N GLN A 18 -5.05 18.40 -7.06
CA GLN A 18 -3.89 18.30 -6.20
C GLN A 18 -2.89 17.26 -6.75
N GLY A 19 -1.59 17.51 -6.61
CA GLY A 19 -0.56 16.51 -6.92
C GLY A 19 -0.45 16.13 -8.40
N LEU A 20 -0.76 17.06 -9.31
CA LEU A 20 -0.82 16.80 -10.75
C LEU A 20 0.50 17.04 -11.49
N GLN A 21 1.56 17.50 -10.82
CA GLN A 21 2.87 17.54 -11.48
C GLN A 21 3.33 16.10 -11.77
N THR A 22 4.00 15.87 -12.90
CA THR A 22 4.45 14.53 -13.32
C THR A 22 5.17 13.77 -12.18
N LYS A 23 6.07 14.45 -11.46
CA LYS A 23 6.80 13.85 -10.32
C LYS A 23 5.87 13.40 -9.18
N GLU A 24 4.79 14.16 -8.92
CA GLU A 24 3.84 13.91 -7.84
C GLU A 24 2.92 12.75 -8.20
N VAL A 25 2.49 12.69 -9.47
CA VAL A 25 1.71 11.55 -10.01
C VAL A 25 2.52 10.26 -9.93
N ILE A 26 3.81 10.28 -10.32
CA ILE A 26 4.69 9.11 -10.21
C ILE A 26 4.85 8.69 -8.74
N ASN A 27 5.07 9.63 -7.82
CA ASN A 27 5.14 9.33 -6.39
C ASN A 27 3.82 8.77 -5.85
N ALA A 28 2.67 9.26 -6.33
CA ALA A 28 1.35 8.72 -5.98
C ALA A 28 1.19 7.27 -6.42
N VAL A 29 1.67 6.92 -7.62
CA VAL A 29 1.68 5.53 -8.12
C VAL A 29 2.58 4.65 -7.24
N ILE A 30 3.83 5.06 -6.99
CA ILE A 30 4.80 4.27 -6.20
C ILE A 30 4.26 4.02 -4.79
N VAL A 31 3.79 5.06 -4.10
CA VAL A 31 3.22 4.95 -2.75
C VAL A 31 1.96 4.08 -2.76
N SER A 32 1.10 4.21 -3.77
CA SER A 32 -0.09 3.38 -3.89
C SER A 32 0.26 1.89 -4.00
N LEU A 33 1.23 1.55 -4.86
CA LEU A 33 1.70 0.17 -5.01
C LEU A 33 2.28 -0.37 -3.70
N LEU A 34 3.16 0.38 -3.04
CA LEU A 34 3.79 0.00 -1.77
C LEU A 34 2.76 -0.41 -0.72
N PHE A 35 1.75 0.42 -0.50
CA PHE A 35 0.75 0.18 0.55
C PHE A 35 -0.38 -0.73 0.09
N THR A 36 -0.57 -0.95 -1.21
CA THR A 36 -1.53 -1.94 -1.69
C THR A 36 -1.03 -3.35 -1.43
N VAL A 37 0.26 -3.62 -1.62
CA VAL A 37 0.84 -4.95 -1.41
C VAL A 37 1.17 -5.26 0.06
N ILE A 38 0.79 -4.39 1.00
CA ILE A 38 0.97 -4.67 2.43
C ILE A 38 0.19 -5.94 2.80
N PRO A 39 0.78 -6.87 3.58
CA PRO A 39 0.10 -8.11 3.99
C PRO A 39 -0.91 -7.87 5.14
N ILE A 40 -1.67 -6.77 5.07
CA ILE A 40 -2.80 -6.47 5.95
C ILE A 40 -4.00 -6.11 5.07
N ILE A 41 -4.99 -6.98 5.03
CA ILE A 41 -6.22 -6.76 4.26
C ILE A 41 -7.05 -5.67 4.94
N GLY A 42 -7.60 -4.74 4.16
CA GLY A 42 -8.53 -3.70 4.64
C GLY A 42 -7.89 -2.42 5.17
N LEU A 43 -6.56 -2.39 5.39
CA LEU A 43 -5.88 -1.19 5.90
C LEU A 43 -5.43 -0.22 4.79
N THR A 44 -5.36 -0.71 3.54
CA THR A 44 -4.83 0.03 2.38
C THR A 44 -5.50 1.39 2.20
N THR A 45 -6.82 1.45 2.11
CA THR A 45 -7.55 2.71 1.83
C THR A 45 -7.32 3.76 2.92
N ILE A 46 -7.31 3.35 4.19
CA ILE A 46 -7.09 4.25 5.33
C ILE A 46 -5.68 4.84 5.23
N THR A 47 -4.68 4.00 4.99
CA THR A 47 -3.28 4.42 4.87
C THR A 47 -3.06 5.32 3.67
N LEU A 48 -3.60 4.98 2.50
CA LEU A 48 -3.51 5.84 1.31
C LEU A 48 -4.20 7.19 1.52
N THR A 49 -5.34 7.21 2.21
CA THR A 49 -6.04 8.45 2.57
C THR A 49 -5.13 9.32 3.42
N PHE A 50 -4.59 8.78 4.52
CA PHE A 50 -3.71 9.52 5.42
C PHE A 50 -2.45 10.05 4.69
N ILE A 51 -1.82 9.21 3.87
CA ILE A 51 -0.59 9.59 3.16
C ILE A 51 -0.87 10.64 2.07
N SER A 52 -1.96 10.50 1.32
CA SER A 52 -2.33 11.49 0.30
C SER A 52 -2.49 12.88 0.90
N LEU A 53 -3.11 12.98 2.09
CA LEU A 53 -3.25 14.23 2.83
C LEU A 53 -1.88 14.77 3.29
N LYS A 54 -1.07 13.92 3.94
CA LYS A 54 0.23 14.30 4.50
C LYS A 54 1.24 14.73 3.42
N LYS A 55 1.30 14.00 2.32
CA LYS A 55 2.25 14.21 1.21
C LYS A 55 1.69 15.06 0.07
N ARG A 56 0.44 15.52 0.21
CA ARG A 56 -0.30 16.29 -0.78
C ARG A 56 -0.38 15.62 -2.16
N LEU A 57 -0.50 14.29 -2.19
CA LEU A 57 -0.61 13.49 -3.41
C LEU A 57 -2.06 13.40 -3.90
N ASN A 58 -2.24 13.07 -5.18
CA ASN A 58 -3.56 12.92 -5.78
C ASN A 58 -4.26 11.63 -5.29
N PHE A 59 -5.13 11.76 -4.30
CA PHE A 59 -5.84 10.62 -3.71
C PHE A 59 -6.65 9.80 -4.73
N PRO A 60 -7.42 10.40 -5.66
CA PRO A 60 -8.11 9.66 -6.72
C PRO A 60 -7.19 8.72 -7.52
N ILE A 61 -6.02 9.23 -7.96
CA ILE A 61 -5.03 8.41 -8.67
C ILE A 61 -4.55 7.26 -7.78
N MET A 62 -4.23 7.54 -6.51
CA MET A 62 -3.75 6.51 -5.58
C MET A 62 -4.77 5.38 -5.42
N ILE A 63 -6.06 5.70 -5.31
CA ILE A 63 -7.11 4.69 -5.19
C ILE A 63 -7.29 3.87 -6.47
N VAL A 64 -7.29 4.50 -7.65
CA VAL A 64 -7.38 3.77 -8.93
C VAL A 64 -6.23 2.77 -9.07
N ILE A 65 -5.00 3.21 -8.81
CA ILE A 65 -3.83 2.34 -8.83
C ILE A 65 -3.96 1.21 -7.81
N SER A 66 -4.49 1.49 -6.63
CA SER A 66 -4.68 0.48 -5.58
C SER A 66 -5.66 -0.61 -6.02
N TYR A 67 -6.77 -0.25 -6.63
CA TYR A 67 -7.73 -1.23 -7.15
C TYR A 67 -7.14 -2.07 -8.29
N LEU A 68 -6.35 -1.47 -9.18
CA LEU A 68 -5.66 -2.21 -10.24
C LEU A 68 -4.59 -3.16 -9.69
N ALA A 69 -3.93 -2.77 -8.59
CA ALA A 69 -2.90 -3.56 -7.93
C ALA A 69 -3.44 -4.52 -6.85
N ALA A 70 -4.75 -4.50 -6.54
CA ALA A 70 -5.34 -5.39 -5.53
C ALA A 70 -5.07 -6.89 -5.79
N PRO A 71 -5.09 -7.41 -7.05
CA PRO A 71 -4.69 -8.79 -7.32
C PRO A 71 -3.25 -9.10 -6.88
N LEU A 72 -2.34 -8.14 -7.00
CA LEU A 72 -0.95 -8.28 -6.56
C LEU A 72 -0.85 -8.44 -5.04
N GLN A 73 -1.76 -7.81 -4.27
CA GLN A 73 -1.82 -8.01 -2.82
C GLN A 73 -2.05 -9.48 -2.49
N PHE A 74 -3.00 -10.14 -3.15
CA PHE A 74 -3.28 -11.56 -2.91
C PHE A 74 -2.13 -12.47 -3.35
N ILE A 75 -1.51 -12.16 -4.51
CA ILE A 75 -0.37 -12.93 -5.04
C ILE A 75 0.84 -12.82 -4.12
N LEU A 76 1.13 -11.63 -3.59
CA LEU A 76 2.30 -11.38 -2.74
C LEU A 76 2.06 -11.62 -1.25
N PHE A 77 0.81 -11.80 -0.82
CA PHE A 77 0.48 -12.05 0.58
C PHE A 77 1.24 -13.26 1.15
N LEU A 78 1.11 -14.43 0.51
CA LEU A 78 1.81 -15.64 0.94
C LEU A 78 3.33 -15.56 0.77
N PRO A 79 3.88 -15.08 -0.38
CA PRO A 79 5.31 -14.85 -0.52
C PRO A 79 5.92 -13.98 0.58
N PHE A 80 5.26 -12.89 1.00
CA PHE A 80 5.77 -12.08 2.10
C PHE A 80 5.79 -12.85 3.41
N ILE A 81 4.76 -13.63 3.73
CA ILE A 81 4.73 -14.46 4.94
C ILE A 81 5.89 -15.46 4.91
N TYR A 82 6.06 -16.19 3.81
CA TYR A 82 7.15 -17.17 3.67
C TYR A 82 8.54 -16.55 3.79
N LEU A 83 8.77 -15.40 3.12
CA LEU A 83 10.04 -14.68 3.26
C LEU A 83 10.27 -14.21 4.70
N GLY A 84 9.20 -13.79 5.38
CA GLY A 84 9.25 -13.41 6.79
C GLY A 84 9.64 -14.60 7.67
N GLU A 85 9.01 -15.74 7.48
CA GLU A 85 9.33 -16.97 8.22
C GLU A 85 10.78 -17.40 8.03
N GLN A 86 11.30 -17.28 6.80
CA GLN A 86 12.71 -17.52 6.50
C GLN A 86 13.65 -16.55 7.23
N ILE A 87 13.30 -15.26 7.31
CA ILE A 87 14.09 -14.26 8.05
C ILE A 87 14.20 -14.62 9.53
N PHE A 88 13.14 -15.16 10.12
CA PHE A 88 13.09 -15.57 11.53
C PHE A 88 13.51 -17.02 11.77
N ASN A 89 13.86 -17.77 10.71
CA ASN A 89 14.20 -19.19 10.76
C ASN A 89 13.15 -20.04 11.50
N VAL A 90 11.88 -19.76 11.24
CA VAL A 90 10.76 -20.54 11.79
C VAL A 90 10.24 -21.53 10.76
N GLU A 91 9.69 -22.66 11.24
CA GLU A 91 9.04 -23.63 10.35
C GLU A 91 7.87 -22.97 9.63
N HIS A 92 7.72 -23.29 8.35
CA HIS A 92 6.69 -22.69 7.52
C HIS A 92 5.31 -23.04 8.05
N SER A 93 4.54 -22.03 8.38
CA SER A 93 3.13 -22.21 8.68
C SER A 93 2.37 -22.43 7.37
N LEU A 94 1.58 -23.49 7.36
CA LEU A 94 0.58 -23.69 6.34
C LEU A 94 -0.65 -22.85 6.72
N LEU A 95 -0.66 -21.56 6.39
CA LEU A 95 -1.91 -20.79 6.16
C LEU A 95 -2.69 -21.44 5.02
N ASN A 96 -3.26 -22.58 5.36
CA ASN A 96 -4.12 -23.43 4.57
C ASN A 96 -5.52 -23.25 5.15
N LEU A 97 -6.50 -23.05 4.27
CA LEU A 97 -7.92 -22.95 4.64
C LEU A 97 -8.37 -24.07 5.57
N LYS A 98 -7.85 -25.29 5.41
CA LYS A 98 -8.13 -26.44 6.27
C LYS A 98 -7.55 -26.28 7.68
N SER A 99 -6.30 -25.85 7.79
CA SER A 99 -5.62 -25.59 9.08
C SER A 99 -6.31 -24.47 9.85
N ILE A 100 -6.68 -23.40 9.15
CA ILE A 100 -7.41 -22.26 9.72
C ILE A 100 -8.79 -22.72 10.23
N LYS A 101 -9.56 -23.45 9.40
CA LYS A 101 -10.90 -23.94 9.78
C LYS A 101 -10.84 -24.86 11.00
N MET A 102 -9.86 -25.76 11.05
CA MET A 102 -9.66 -26.69 12.16
C MET A 102 -9.17 -25.97 13.43
N GLY A 103 -8.32 -24.97 13.28
CA GLY A 103 -7.87 -24.11 14.38
C GLY A 103 -9.05 -23.40 15.04
N PHE A 104 -9.91 -22.75 14.25
CA PHE A 104 -11.08 -22.05 14.78
C PHE A 104 -12.09 -22.96 15.47
N SER A 105 -12.26 -24.20 15.00
CA SER A 105 -13.11 -25.18 15.70
C SER A 105 -12.51 -25.66 17.02
N THR A 106 -11.20 -25.53 17.21
CA THR A 106 -10.49 -25.96 18.42
C THR A 106 -10.39 -24.83 19.44
N SER A 107 -9.85 -23.68 19.03
CA SER A 107 -9.74 -22.48 19.86
C SER A 107 -9.62 -21.24 18.99
N PHE A 108 -10.61 -20.35 19.13
CA PHE A 108 -10.65 -19.08 18.41
C PHE A 108 -9.43 -18.20 18.72
N TRP A 109 -9.13 -18.00 20.01
CA TRP A 109 -8.06 -17.12 20.45
C TRP A 109 -6.67 -17.63 20.09
N ALA A 110 -6.43 -18.95 20.18
CA ALA A 110 -5.15 -19.53 19.79
C ALA A 110 -4.89 -19.39 18.29
N THR A 111 -5.93 -19.60 17.48
CA THR A 111 -5.86 -19.44 16.02
C THR A 111 -5.61 -17.99 15.63
N MET A 112 -6.28 -17.04 16.28
CA MET A 112 -6.03 -15.61 16.05
C MET A 112 -4.61 -15.20 16.38
N LYS A 113 -4.05 -15.72 17.49
CA LYS A 113 -2.65 -15.49 17.84
C LYS A 113 -1.71 -16.03 16.76
N SER A 114 -1.93 -17.25 16.27
CA SER A 114 -1.13 -17.84 15.19
C SER A 114 -1.16 -16.98 13.92
N ILE A 115 -2.36 -16.65 13.43
CA ILE A 115 -2.53 -15.83 12.22
C ILE A 115 -1.87 -14.46 12.39
N SER A 116 -2.00 -13.83 13.57
CA SER A 116 -1.38 -12.52 13.82
C SER A 116 0.15 -12.57 13.77
N LEU A 117 0.75 -13.67 14.21
CA LEU A 117 2.19 -13.89 14.19
C LEU A 117 2.70 -14.12 12.76
N GLU A 118 1.94 -14.80 11.93
CA GLU A 118 2.27 -14.97 10.52
C GLU A 118 2.15 -13.66 9.72
N ILE A 119 1.11 -12.87 9.97
CA ILE A 119 0.99 -11.52 9.42
C ILE A 119 2.18 -10.66 9.86
N PHE A 120 2.63 -10.79 11.11
CA PHE A 120 3.83 -10.10 11.59
C PHE A 120 5.07 -10.49 10.78
N TYR A 121 5.31 -11.78 10.53
CA TYR A 121 6.40 -12.21 9.65
C TYR A 121 6.25 -11.63 8.24
N GLY A 122 5.06 -11.69 7.65
CA GLY A 122 4.79 -11.05 6.36
C GLY A 122 5.11 -9.55 6.35
N LEU A 123 4.71 -8.84 7.40
CA LEU A 123 4.99 -7.41 7.55
C LEU A 123 6.47 -7.11 7.63
N THR A 124 7.25 -7.95 8.31
CA THR A 124 8.71 -7.77 8.38
C THR A 124 9.37 -7.94 7.02
N ALA A 125 8.97 -8.95 6.22
CA ALA A 125 9.48 -9.12 4.87
C ALA A 125 9.07 -7.96 3.94
N TRP A 126 7.80 -7.55 3.99
CA TRP A 126 7.32 -6.37 3.26
C TRP A 126 8.12 -5.11 3.65
N PHE A 127 8.38 -4.90 4.94
CA PHE A 127 9.16 -3.77 5.43
C PHE A 127 10.60 -3.80 4.90
N LEU A 128 11.23 -4.97 4.88
CA LEU A 128 12.63 -5.12 4.44
C LEU A 128 12.79 -5.07 2.91
N ILE A 129 11.74 -5.38 2.15
CA ILE A 129 11.83 -5.49 0.68
C ILE A 129 11.10 -4.33 0.00
N ALA A 130 9.80 -4.20 0.25
CA ALA A 130 8.95 -3.27 -0.50
C ALA A 130 9.28 -1.81 -0.18
N ILE A 131 9.58 -1.49 1.08
CA ILE A 131 9.92 -0.11 1.48
C ILE A 131 11.23 0.36 0.82
N PRO A 132 12.38 -0.36 0.92
CA PRO A 132 13.61 0.07 0.26
C PRO A 132 13.46 0.25 -1.25
N ILE A 133 12.77 -0.68 -1.92
CA ILE A 133 12.49 -0.58 -3.35
C ILE A 133 11.69 0.71 -3.67
N SER A 134 10.69 1.02 -2.85
CA SER A 134 9.85 2.20 -3.06
C SER A 134 10.59 3.50 -2.77
N ILE A 135 11.44 3.53 -1.74
CA ILE A 135 12.30 4.69 -1.44
C ILE A 135 13.26 4.94 -2.60
N LEU A 136 13.90 3.87 -3.11
CA LEU A 136 14.80 3.98 -4.26
C LEU A 136 14.07 4.50 -5.50
N ALA A 137 12.87 4.01 -5.78
CA ALA A 137 12.04 4.48 -6.90
C ALA A 137 11.68 5.97 -6.77
N ILE A 138 11.29 6.43 -5.58
CA ILE A 138 11.00 7.85 -5.32
C ILE A 138 12.26 8.70 -5.52
N PHE A 139 13.41 8.26 -4.99
CA PHE A 139 14.68 8.97 -5.15
C PHE A 139 15.09 9.12 -6.62
N ILE A 140 14.96 8.03 -7.40
CA ILE A 140 15.22 8.04 -8.84
C ILE A 140 14.27 9.02 -9.55
N ASN A 141 12.98 8.98 -9.25
CA ASN A 141 11.98 9.89 -9.82
C ASN A 141 12.30 11.37 -9.52
N GLU A 142 12.72 11.68 -8.29
CA GLU A 142 13.15 13.03 -7.92
C GLU A 142 14.38 13.49 -8.71
N LYS A 143 15.36 12.61 -8.90
CA LYS A 143 16.58 12.92 -9.66
C LYS A 143 16.27 13.17 -11.14
N ILE A 144 15.50 12.29 -11.77
CA ILE A 144 15.08 12.42 -13.17
C ILE A 144 14.29 13.72 -13.38
N SER A 145 13.35 14.01 -12.48
CA SER A 145 12.53 15.22 -12.57
C SER A 145 13.36 16.50 -12.52
N LYS A 146 14.42 16.54 -11.70
CA LYS A 146 15.35 17.68 -11.63
C LYS A 146 16.15 17.84 -12.93
N VAL A 147 16.64 16.74 -13.50
CA VAL A 147 17.40 16.76 -14.78
C VAL A 147 16.52 17.31 -15.91
N ILE A 148 15.29 16.83 -16.03
CA ILE A 148 14.35 17.28 -17.07
C ILE A 148 14.03 18.78 -16.92
N GLN A 149 13.91 19.28 -15.67
CA GLN A 149 13.67 20.72 -15.44
C GLN A 149 14.87 21.58 -15.81
N ASN A 150 16.10 21.11 -15.56
CA ASN A 150 17.32 21.83 -15.90
C ASN A 150 17.55 21.91 -17.41
N GLN A 151 17.09 20.93 -18.19
CA GLN A 151 17.19 20.97 -19.66
C GLN A 151 16.16 21.90 -20.33
N LYS A 152 15.13 22.33 -19.60
CA LYS A 152 14.09 23.24 -20.10
C LYS A 152 14.35 24.72 -19.77
N LYS A 153 15.44 25.01 -19.06
CA LYS A 153 15.93 26.37 -18.77
C LYS A 153 17.07 26.69 -19.72
#